data_AF-A0A535GZ94-F1
#
_entry.id   AF-A0A535GZ94-F1
#
_cell.length_a   1.000
_cell.length_b   1.000
_cell.length_c   1.000
_cell.angle_alpha   90.00
_cell.angle_beta   90.00
_cell.angle_gamma   90.00
#
_symmetry.space_group_name_H-M   'P 1'
#
loop_
_entity.id
_entity.type
_entity.pdbx_description
1 polymer ?
#
loop_
_entity_poly.entity_id
_entity_poly.type
_entity_poly.pdbx_seq_one_letter_code
_entity_poly.pdbx_strand_id
1 'polypeptide(L)'
;MNADARSNGQQAAVGAGDTPGIPSGIACPECHGVLWAAADDQSPAFRCRIGHTYAAESLLTAHSSHLEASLWAGVRALEEQASLAKHMANRAEQRGDQHGAARYSDRAGAAGEHAARMEAMLVAWTARAAAG
;
A
#
# COMPACT_ATOMS: atom_id res chain seq x y z
N MET A 1 -58.27 8.57 12.42
CA MET A 1 -57.18 9.43 12.92
C MET A 1 -56.10 8.49 13.45
N ASN A 2 -54.91 8.56 12.86
CA ASN A 2 -53.77 7.63 12.99
C ASN A 2 -53.16 7.54 14.39
N ALA A 3 -52.53 6.40 14.69
CA ALA A 3 -51.18 6.36 15.27
C ALA A 3 -50.57 4.94 15.16
N ASP A 4 -50.13 4.55 13.95
CA ASP A 4 -49.23 3.40 13.78
C ASP A 4 -47.84 3.77 14.32
N ALA A 5 -47.58 3.37 15.56
CA ALA A 5 -46.26 3.41 16.17
C ALA A 5 -45.34 2.37 15.50
N ARG A 6 -44.69 2.76 14.40
CA ARG A 6 -43.62 1.97 13.79
C ARG A 6 -42.45 1.91 14.77
N SER A 7 -42.20 0.72 15.29
CA SER A 7 -40.98 0.37 16.03
C SER A 7 -39.76 0.72 15.18
N ASN A 8 -39.02 1.73 15.60
CA ASN A 8 -37.74 2.07 14.99
C ASN A 8 -36.76 0.94 15.36
N GLY A 9 -36.56 0.01 14.42
CA GLY A 9 -35.65 -1.11 14.56
C GLY A 9 -34.26 -0.62 14.90
N GLN A 10 -33.80 -0.95 16.11
CA GLN A 10 -32.41 -0.84 16.52
C GLN A 10 -31.57 -1.72 15.59
N GLN A 11 -31.10 -1.13 14.49
CA GLN A 11 -30.07 -1.75 13.68
C GLN A 11 -28.81 -1.81 14.54
N ALA A 12 -28.41 -3.02 14.93
CA ALA A 12 -27.10 -3.23 15.53
C ALA A 12 -26.07 -2.63 14.57
N ALA A 13 -25.30 -1.65 15.03
CA ALA A 13 -24.25 -1.05 14.21
C ALA A 13 -23.32 -2.18 13.73
N VAL A 14 -23.00 -2.16 12.43
CA VAL A 14 -22.10 -3.16 11.84
C VAL A 14 -20.70 -2.92 12.39
N GLY A 15 -20.28 -3.76 13.34
CA GLY A 15 -19.00 -3.64 14.05
C GLY A 15 -19.01 -4.52 15.29
N ALA A 16 -18.11 -5.51 15.36
CA ALA A 16 -18.15 -6.55 16.37
C ALA A 16 -17.56 -6.04 17.71
N GLY A 17 -18.37 -5.42 18.57
CA GLY A 17 -17.98 -5.09 19.95
C GLY A 17 -16.75 -4.19 20.13
N ASP A 18 -16.18 -3.71 19.02
CA ASP A 18 -15.07 -2.78 19.00
C ASP A 18 -15.53 -1.52 19.75
N THR A 19 -14.75 -1.05 20.73
CA THR A 19 -14.92 0.30 21.28
C THR A 19 -13.84 1.18 20.67
N PRO A 20 -13.92 1.50 19.37
CA PRO A 20 -12.91 2.31 18.73
C PRO A 20 -12.99 3.74 19.25
N GLY A 21 -11.83 4.42 19.33
CA GLY A 21 -11.77 5.85 19.55
C GLY A 21 -12.30 6.66 18.36
N ILE A 22 -11.85 7.90 18.22
CA ILE A 22 -12.27 8.78 17.12
C ILE A 22 -11.57 8.33 15.82
N PRO A 23 -12.30 8.04 14.71
CA PRO A 23 -11.66 7.69 13.44
C PRO A 23 -10.74 8.82 12.96
N SER A 24 -9.47 8.49 12.71
CA SER A 24 -8.46 9.49 12.34
C SER A 24 -8.42 9.83 10.85
N GLY A 25 -8.97 8.95 10.00
CA GLY A 25 -8.77 9.00 8.54
C GLY A 25 -7.38 8.54 8.08
N ILE A 26 -6.49 8.15 9.00
CA ILE A 26 -5.16 7.60 8.70
C ILE A 26 -5.25 6.08 8.64
N ALA A 27 -4.59 5.47 7.66
CA ALA A 27 -4.54 4.01 7.52
C ALA A 27 -3.34 3.42 8.28
N CYS A 28 -3.55 2.28 8.93
CA CYS A 28 -2.49 1.49 9.54
C CYS A 28 -1.49 1.05 8.45
N PRO A 29 -0.17 1.32 8.62
CA PRO A 29 0.84 0.93 7.63
C PRO A 29 0.87 -0.58 7.36
N GLU A 30 0.56 -1.39 8.36
CA GLU A 30 0.69 -2.85 8.31
C GLU A 30 -0.55 -3.57 7.78
N CYS A 31 -1.75 -3.12 8.13
CA CYS A 31 -3.00 -3.80 7.75
C CYS A 31 -3.91 -2.99 6.82
N HIS A 32 -3.53 -1.74 6.52
CA HIS A 32 -4.29 -0.80 5.69
C HIS A 32 -5.72 -0.49 6.18
N GLY A 33 -6.08 -0.89 7.39
CA GLY A 33 -7.33 -0.50 8.05
C GLY A 33 -7.26 0.90 8.67
N VAL A 34 -8.40 1.54 8.86
CA VAL A 34 -8.47 2.87 9.51
C VAL A 34 -7.99 2.79 10.96
N LEU A 35 -7.14 3.73 11.35
CA LEU A 35 -6.71 3.95 12.73
C LEU A 35 -7.72 4.83 13.48
N TRP A 36 -7.95 4.51 14.74
CA TRP A 36 -8.67 5.36 15.68
C TRP A 36 -7.68 6.04 16.62
N ALA A 37 -7.88 7.34 16.85
CA ALA A 37 -7.15 8.10 17.84
C ALA A 37 -7.87 8.00 19.21
N ALA A 38 -7.09 7.98 20.28
CA ALA A 38 -7.62 8.21 21.62
C ALA A 38 -8.35 9.56 21.70
N ALA A 39 -9.40 9.65 22.52
CA ALA A 39 -10.17 10.89 22.70
C ALA A 39 -9.47 11.90 23.63
N ASP A 40 -8.42 11.47 24.36
CA ASP A 40 -7.64 12.30 25.28
C ASP A 40 -6.24 12.61 24.68
N ASP A 41 -5.76 13.84 24.90
CA ASP A 41 -4.56 14.40 24.26
C ASP A 41 -3.24 14.03 24.95
N GLN A 42 -3.31 13.50 26.17
CA GLN A 42 -2.13 13.33 27.03
C GLN A 42 -1.20 12.19 26.57
N SER A 43 -1.70 11.30 25.70
CA SER A 43 -0.92 10.26 25.02
C SER A 43 -1.72 9.75 23.82
N PRO A 44 -1.69 10.42 22.65
CA PRO A 44 -2.51 10.05 21.52
C PRO A 44 -2.01 8.73 20.91
N ALA A 45 -2.59 7.63 21.39
CA ALA A 45 -2.39 6.32 20.82
C ALA A 45 -3.33 6.16 19.62
N PHE A 46 -2.75 5.88 18.46
CA PHE A 46 -3.47 5.43 17.27
C PHE A 46 -3.57 3.91 17.31
N ARG A 47 -4.77 3.35 17.20
CA ARG A 47 -4.99 1.90 17.23
C ARG A 47 -5.78 1.43 16.01
N CYS A 48 -5.39 0.32 15.41
CA CYS A 48 -6.15 -0.33 14.33
C CYS A 48 -7.03 -1.47 14.87
N ARG A 49 -7.94 -1.99 14.04
CA ARG A 49 -8.91 -3.03 14.44
C ARG A 49 -8.27 -4.31 14.91
N ILE A 50 -7.16 -4.68 14.30
CA ILE A 50 -6.46 -5.93 14.59
C ILE A 50 -5.39 -5.79 15.68
N GLY A 51 -5.20 -4.59 16.22
CA GLY A 51 -4.44 -4.37 17.44
C GLY A 51 -3.11 -3.62 17.34
N HIS A 52 -2.68 -3.19 16.15
CA HIS A 52 -1.49 -2.33 16.04
C HIS A 52 -1.73 -0.99 16.71
N THR A 53 -0.71 -0.52 17.44
CA THR A 53 -0.76 0.72 18.23
C THR A 53 0.47 1.56 18.00
N TYR A 54 0.29 2.87 17.86
CA TYR A 54 1.36 3.81 17.61
C TYR A 54 1.14 5.10 18.42
N ALA A 55 2.22 5.69 18.93
CA ALA A 55 2.26 7.13 19.19
C ALA A 55 2.45 7.90 17.87
N ALA A 56 2.16 9.21 17.83
CA ALA A 56 2.20 10.02 16.61
C ALA A 56 3.55 9.94 15.87
N GLU A 57 4.67 10.07 16.59
CA GLU A 57 6.02 10.02 16.03
C GLU A 57 6.33 8.61 15.48
N SER A 58 5.99 7.57 16.26
CA SER A 58 6.19 6.18 15.82
C SER A 58 5.31 5.81 14.62
N LEU A 59 4.11 6.39 14.50
CA LEU A 59 3.24 6.22 13.35
C LEU A 59 3.85 6.86 12.11
N LEU A 60 4.42 8.07 12.24
CA LEU A 60 5.10 8.74 11.14
C LEU A 60 6.30 7.92 10.65
N THR A 61 7.14 7.43 11.57
CA THR A 61 8.28 6.55 11.22
C THR A 61 7.82 5.24 10.57
N ALA A 62 6.75 4.64 11.08
CA ALA A 62 6.17 3.43 10.50
C ALA A 62 5.65 3.67 9.07
N HIS A 63 4.98 4.80 8.82
CA HIS A 63 4.57 5.20 7.48
C HIS A 63 5.74 5.38 6.52
N SER A 64 6.82 6.06 6.95
CA SER A 64 8.01 6.23 6.12
C SER A 64 8.65 4.88 5.76
N SER A 65 8.77 3.98 6.74
CA SER A 65 9.34 2.64 6.53
C SER A 65 8.49 1.78 5.58
N HIS A 66 7.16 1.81 5.76
CA HIS A 66 6.24 1.09 4.89
C HIS A 66 6.17 1.68 3.48
N LEU A 67 6.26 3.00 3.33
CA LEU A 67 6.33 3.65 2.03
C LEU A 67 7.60 3.18 1.28
N GLU A 68 8.75 3.21 1.95
CA GLU A 68 10.00 2.71 1.39
C GLU A 68 9.89 1.25 0.94
N ALA A 69 9.42 0.37 1.83
CA ALA A 69 9.26 -1.05 1.53
C ALA A 69 8.30 -1.28 0.34
N SER A 70 7.22 -0.50 0.25
CA SER A 70 6.23 -0.58 -0.83
C SER A 70 6.81 -0.14 -2.17
N LEU A 71 7.64 0.91 -2.16
CA LEU A 71 8.33 1.37 -3.36
C LEU A 71 9.37 0.34 -3.82
N TRP A 72 10.16 -0.25 -2.91
CA TRP A 72 11.05 -1.35 -3.27
C TRP A 72 10.30 -2.59 -3.79
N ALA A 73 9.11 -2.87 -3.27
CA ALA A 73 8.24 -3.91 -3.84
C ALA A 73 7.82 -3.58 -5.29
N GLY A 74 7.54 -2.31 -5.58
CA GLY A 74 7.27 -1.83 -6.93
C GLY A 74 8.46 -2.01 -7.89
N VAL A 75 9.69 -1.72 -7.42
CA VAL A 75 10.93 -1.97 -8.19
C VAL A 75 11.03 -3.46 -8.54
N ARG A 76 10.92 -4.36 -7.54
CA ARG A 76 10.97 -5.80 -7.77
C ARG A 76 9.90 -6.27 -8.76
N ALA A 77 8.67 -5.79 -8.64
CA ALA A 77 7.59 -6.14 -9.56
C ALA A 77 7.88 -5.70 -11.02
N LEU A 78 8.55 -4.56 -11.21
CA LEU A 78 8.97 -4.10 -12.53
C LEU A 78 10.10 -4.98 -13.11
N GLU A 79 11.07 -5.38 -12.28
CA GLU A 79 12.14 -6.30 -12.67
C GLU A 79 11.59 -7.68 -13.05
N GLU A 80 10.67 -8.21 -12.25
CA GLU A 80 9.96 -9.47 -12.53
C GLU A 80 9.18 -9.38 -13.85
N GLN A 81 8.48 -8.26 -14.09
CA GLN A 81 7.80 -8.01 -15.37
C GLN A 81 8.79 -7.96 -16.54
N ALA A 82 9.95 -7.33 -16.37
CA ALA A 82 10.99 -7.27 -17.40
C ALA A 82 11.53 -8.67 -17.73
N SER A 83 11.80 -9.46 -16.69
CA SER A 83 12.27 -10.85 -16.81
C SER A 83 11.26 -11.73 -17.53
N LEU A 84 9.98 -11.67 -17.13
CA LEU A 84 8.90 -12.43 -17.77
C LEU A 84 8.71 -12.02 -19.23
N ALA A 85 8.69 -10.72 -19.52
CA ALA A 85 8.56 -10.21 -20.89
C ALA A 85 9.73 -10.69 -21.77
N LYS A 86 10.97 -10.68 -21.27
CA LYS A 86 12.13 -11.22 -21.99
C LYS A 86 11.99 -12.72 -22.26
N HIS A 87 11.49 -13.50 -21.30
CA HIS A 87 11.20 -14.91 -21.52
C HIS A 87 10.15 -15.12 -22.64
N MET A 88 9.10 -14.30 -22.66
CA MET A 88 8.06 -14.35 -23.70
C MET A 88 8.57 -13.93 -25.08
N ALA A 89 9.49 -12.97 -25.15
CA ALA A 89 10.18 -12.56 -26.38
C ALA A 89 10.96 -13.72 -26.98
N ASN A 90 11.82 -14.38 -26.18
CA ASN A 90 12.59 -15.54 -26.62
C ASN A 90 11.69 -16.67 -27.13
N ARG A 91 10.58 -16.94 -26.44
CA ARG A 91 9.57 -17.92 -26.86
C ARG A 91 8.86 -17.53 -28.16
N ALA A 92 8.80 -16.24 -28.49
CA ALA A 92 8.23 -15.72 -29.73
C ALA A 92 9.17 -15.90 -30.91
N GLU A 93 10.45 -15.62 -30.69
CA GLU A 93 11.49 -15.87 -31.68
C GLU A 93 11.56 -17.35 -32.06
N GLN A 94 11.54 -18.25 -31.07
CA GLN A 94 11.58 -19.70 -31.29
C GLN A 94 10.42 -20.24 -32.13
N ARG A 95 9.26 -19.57 -32.12
CA ARG A 95 8.08 -19.95 -32.92
C ARG A 95 7.97 -19.15 -34.23
N GLY A 96 8.96 -18.33 -34.57
CA GLY A 96 8.96 -17.48 -35.77
C GLY A 96 8.05 -16.26 -35.71
N ASP A 97 7.51 -15.92 -34.54
CA ASP A 97 6.62 -14.78 -34.32
C ASP A 97 7.45 -13.51 -34.03
N GLN A 98 7.95 -12.88 -35.09
CA GLN A 98 8.81 -11.70 -35.00
C GLN A 98 8.10 -10.49 -34.38
N HIS A 99 6.80 -10.31 -34.67
CA HIS A 99 6.03 -9.19 -34.14
C HIS A 99 5.79 -9.35 -32.64
N GLY A 100 5.44 -10.57 -32.20
CA GLY A 100 5.33 -10.89 -30.78
C GLY A 100 6.65 -10.74 -30.04
N ALA A 101 7.77 -11.16 -30.65
CA ALA A 101 9.11 -11.00 -30.09
C ALA A 101 9.45 -9.53 -29.83
N ALA A 102 9.31 -8.68 -30.84
CA ALA A 102 9.57 -7.24 -30.73
C ALA A 102 8.72 -6.60 -29.62
N ARG A 103 7.41 -6.88 -29.62
CA ARG A 103 6.49 -6.34 -28.61
C ARG A 103 6.88 -6.70 -27.18
N TYR A 104 7.29 -7.95 -26.94
CA TYR A 104 7.70 -8.39 -25.61
C TYR A 104 9.08 -7.84 -25.23
N SER A 105 9.99 -7.67 -26.18
CA SER A 105 11.28 -7.01 -25.96
C SER A 105 11.10 -5.54 -25.57
N ASP A 106 10.21 -4.80 -26.24
CA ASP A 106 9.87 -3.41 -25.88
C ASP A 106 9.29 -3.32 -24.47
N ARG A 107 8.38 -4.25 -24.12
CA ARG A 107 7.81 -4.36 -22.77
C ARG A 107 8.89 -4.63 -21.72
N ALA A 108 9.85 -5.51 -22.03
CA ALA A 108 10.95 -5.83 -21.14
C ALA A 108 11.85 -4.61 -20.90
N GLY A 109 12.21 -3.89 -21.97
CA GLY A 109 13.00 -2.66 -21.91
C GLY A 109 12.32 -1.58 -21.07
N ALA A 110 11.05 -1.27 -21.38
CA ALA A 110 10.30 -0.26 -20.63
C ALA A 110 10.15 -0.60 -19.14
N ALA A 111 9.89 -1.86 -18.80
CA ALA A 111 9.81 -2.30 -17.41
C ALA A 111 11.15 -2.14 -16.68
N GLY A 112 12.26 -2.54 -17.31
CA GLY A 112 13.60 -2.37 -16.76
C GLY A 112 14.01 -0.90 -16.57
N GLU A 113 13.69 -0.04 -17.53
CA GLU A 113 13.92 1.40 -17.41
C GLU A 113 13.14 2.03 -16.26
N HIS A 114 11.88 1.65 -16.08
CA HIS A 114 11.08 2.13 -14.97
C HIS A 114 11.63 1.66 -13.61
N ALA A 115 12.05 0.39 -13.51
CA ALA A 115 12.69 -0.14 -12.31
C ALA A 115 13.94 0.69 -11.95
N ALA A 116 14.85 0.89 -12.90
CA ALA A 116 16.09 1.63 -12.69
C ALA A 116 15.85 3.10 -12.27
N ARG A 117 14.87 3.79 -12.89
CA ARG A 117 14.53 5.16 -12.50
C ARG A 117 13.97 5.21 -11.08
N MET A 118 13.09 4.26 -10.74
CA MET A 118 12.46 4.20 -9.42
C MET A 118 13.48 3.85 -8.33
N GLU A 119 14.40 2.92 -8.59
CA GLU A 119 15.52 2.59 -7.71
C GLU A 119 16.42 3.80 -7.48
N ALA A 120 16.83 4.51 -8.53
CA ALA A 120 17.66 5.70 -8.41
C ALA A 120 17.01 6.79 -7.54
N MET A 121 15.69 6.99 -7.69
CA MET A 121 14.92 7.91 -6.85
C MET A 121 14.89 7.45 -5.38
N LEU A 122 14.73 6.15 -5.13
CA LEU A 122 14.70 5.57 -3.78
C LEU A 122 16.03 5.71 -3.07
N VAL A 123 17.14 5.34 -3.71
CA VAL A 123 18.48 5.47 -3.15
C VAL A 123 18.82 6.93 -2.81
N ALA A 124 18.44 7.86 -3.68
CA ALA A 124 18.63 9.29 -3.41
C ALA A 124 17.77 9.78 -2.24
N TRP A 125 16.56 9.26 -2.09
CA TRP A 125 15.66 9.62 -0.99
C TRP A 125 16.14 9.08 0.35
N THR A 126 16.56 7.81 0.42
CA THR A 126 17.03 7.19 1.67
C THR A 126 18.36 7.79 2.15
N ALA A 127 19.27 8.13 1.23
CA ALA A 127 20.51 8.84 1.57
C ALA A 127 20.24 10.21 2.20
N ARG A 128 19.21 10.94 1.72
CA ARG A 128 18.79 12.22 2.31
C ARG A 128 18.16 12.05 3.68
N ALA A 129 17.33 11.02 3.86
CA ALA A 129 16.71 10.71 5.15
C ALA A 129 17.74 10.30 6.21
N ALA A 130 18.84 9.65 5.82
CA ALA A 130 19.92 9.28 6.75
C ALA A 130 20.88 10.44 7.11
N ALA A 131 20.83 11.55 6.38
CA ALA A 131 21.73 12.70 6.55
C ALA A 131 21.13 13.85 7.39
N GLY A 132 19.88 13.71 7.85
CA GLY A 132 19.17 14.69 8.70
C GLY A 132 18.64 14.03 9.95
#